data_AF-A0A2E1QMV8-F1
#
_entry.id   AF-A0A2E1QMV8-F1
#
_cell.length_a   1.000
_cell.length_b   1.000
_cell.length_c   1.000
_cell.angle_alpha   90.00
_cell.angle_beta   90.00
_cell.angle_gamma   90.00
#
_symmetry.space_group_name_H-M   'P 1'
#
loop_
_entity.id
_entity.type
_entity.pdbx_description
1 polymer ?
#
loop_
_entity_poly.entity_id
_entity_poly.type
_entity_poly.pdbx_seq_one_letter_code
_entity_poly.pdbx_strand_id
1 'polypeptide(L)' 'MRRYFKNLDGNKPKDVFEMVMKEVEKPLLEEVMIHCNWNQSEACKMLGINRGTLRTKLKFHNLI' A
#
# COMPACT_ATOMS: atom_id res chain seq x y z
N MET A 1 12.83 -4.81 -8.65
CA MET A 1 12.84 -4.02 -9.91
C MET A 1 13.84 -4.52 -10.96
N ARG A 2 15.15 -4.66 -10.70
CA ARG A 2 16.12 -5.13 -11.72
C ARG A 2 15.71 -6.45 -12.42
N ARG A 3 15.27 -7.45 -11.64
CA ARG A 3 14.71 -8.72 -12.17
C ARG A 3 13.43 -8.52 -12.98
N TYR A 4 12.51 -7.68 -12.51
CA TYR A 4 11.27 -7.36 -13.23
C TYR A 4 11.58 -6.81 -14.63
N PHE A 5 12.44 -5.80 -14.73
CA PHE A 5 12.82 -5.20 -16.03
C PHE A 5 13.60 -6.16 -16.93
N LYS A 6 14.42 -7.06 -16.35
CA LYS A 6 15.13 -8.11 -17.12
C LYS A 6 14.17 -9.12 -17.76
N ASN A 7 13.01 -9.34 -17.14
CA ASN A 7 12.04 -10.36 -17.56
C ASN A 7 10.89 -9.78 -18.41
N LEU A 8 11.04 -8.56 -18.94
CA LEU A 8 9.97 -7.95 -19.75
C LEU A 8 9.88 -8.54 -21.16
N ASP A 9 10.91 -9.23 -21.65
CA ASP A 9 10.95 -9.88 -22.97
C ASP A 9 10.44 -8.96 -24.11
N GLY A 10 10.84 -7.69 -24.09
CA GLY A 10 10.46 -6.69 -25.09
C GLY A 10 9.11 -6.00 -24.85
N ASN A 11 8.33 -6.42 -23.84
CA ASN A 11 7.10 -5.72 -23.46
C ASN A 11 7.40 -4.37 -22.81
N LYS A 12 6.65 -3.35 -23.23
CA LYS A 12 6.72 -2.01 -22.59
C LYS A 12 5.87 -2.04 -21.32
N PRO A 13 6.48 -1.89 -20.13
CA PRO A 13 5.73 -1.90 -18.90
C PRO A 13 4.91 -0.61 -18.77
N LYS A 14 3.72 -0.70 -18.19
CA LYS A 14 2.84 0.43 -17.88
C LYS A 14 2.44 0.36 -16.41
N ASP A 15 2.15 1.52 -15.84
CA ASP A 15 1.63 1.65 -14.47
C ASP A 15 2.50 0.97 -13.39
N VAL A 16 3.82 0.88 -13.64
CA VAL A 16 4.79 0.23 -12.74
C VAL A 16 4.80 0.89 -11.35
N PHE A 17 4.62 2.21 -11.31
CA PHE A 17 4.50 2.93 -10.04
C PHE A 17 3.30 2.42 -9.24
N GLU A 18 2.13 2.34 -9.86
CA GLU A 18 0.92 1.84 -9.19
C GLU A 18 1.08 0.37 -8.78
N MET A 19 1.64 -0.48 -9.65
CA MET A 19 1.95 -1.88 -9.33
C MET A 19 2.83 -2.00 -8.08
N VAL A 20 3.93 -1.26 -8.03
CA VAL A 20 4.86 -1.30 -6.88
C VAL A 20 4.20 -0.72 -5.64
N MET A 21 3.50 0.40 -5.76
CA MET A 21 2.83 1.02 -4.62
C MET A 21 1.78 0.10 -4.03
N LYS A 22 1.01 -0.66 -4.82
CA LYS A 22 0.03 -1.61 -4.30
C LYS A 22 0.67 -2.70 -3.45
N GLU A 23 1.77 -3.27 -3.94
CA GLU A 23 2.51 -4.34 -3.25
C GLU A 23 3.14 -3.87 -1.93
N VAL A 24 3.59 -2.60 -1.87
CA VAL A 24 4.22 -2.05 -0.66
C VAL A 24 3.18 -1.50 0.32
N GLU A 25 2.12 -0.88 -0.19
CA GLU A 25 1.14 -0.18 0.63
C GLU A 25 0.28 -1.13 1.45
N LYS A 26 -0.15 -2.28 0.89
CA LYS A 26 -0.95 -3.25 1.64
C LYS A 26 -0.26 -3.75 2.93
N PRO A 27 0.96 -4.32 2.89
CA PRO A 27 1.63 -4.78 4.10
C PRO A 27 1.96 -3.63 5.06
N LEU A 28 2.28 -2.43 4.56
CA LEU A 28 2.48 -1.26 5.41
C LEU A 28 1.21 -0.92 6.21
N LEU A 29 0.04 -0.88 5.54
CA LEU A 29 -1.23 -0.57 6.19
C LEU A 29 -1.61 -1.66 7.20
N GLU A 30 -1.45 -2.92 6.83
CA GLU A 30 -1.76 -4.07 7.70
C GLU A 30 -0.90 -4.07 8.97
N GLU A 31 0.42 -3.93 8.83
CA GLU A 31 1.35 -3.88 9.98
C GLU A 31 1.08 -2.70 10.90
N VAL A 32 0.83 -1.50 10.35
CA VAL A 32 0.50 -0.34 11.20
C VAL A 32 -0.86 -0.50 11.87
N MET A 33 -1.86 -1.06 11.18
CA MET A 33 -3.15 -1.35 11.79
C MET A 33 -3.03 -2.36 12.92
N ILE A 34 -2.27 -3.44 12.74
CA ILE A 34 -1.99 -4.43 13.79
C ILE A 34 -1.28 -3.76 14.97
N HIS A 35 -0.23 -2.98 14.70
CA HIS A 35 0.53 -2.26 15.71
C HIS A 35 -0.35 -1.32 16.55
N CYS A 36 -1.31 -0.65 15.91
CA CYS A 36 -2.28 0.22 16.57
C CYS A 36 -3.53 -0.50 17.09
N ASN A 37 -3.53 -1.84 17.22
CA ASN A 37 -4.70 -2.64 17.63
C ASN A 37 -5.98 -2.29 16.86
N TRP A 38 -5.85 -2.08 15.55
CA TRP A 38 -6.90 -1.65 14.62
C TRP A 38 -7.53 -0.27 14.92
N ASN A 39 -6.89 0.56 15.76
CA ASN A 39 -7.31 1.93 16.00
C ASN A 39 -6.91 2.86 14.84
N GLN A 40 -7.84 3.12 13.93
CA GLN A 40 -7.60 3.98 12.77
C GLN A 40 -7.16 5.41 13.11
N SER A 41 -7.55 5.95 14.28
CA SER A 41 -7.16 7.31 14.69
C SER A 41 -5.70 7.39 15.12
N GLU A 42 -5.15 6.29 15.62
CA GLU A 42 -3.74 6.17 15.98
C GLU A 42 -2.90 5.83 14.74
N ALA A 43 -3.35 4.86 13.95
CA ALA A 43 -2.71 4.46 12.71
C ALA A 43 -2.57 5.63 11.72
N CYS A 44 -3.58 6.51 11.60
CA CYS A 44 -3.49 7.65 10.70
C CYS A 44 -2.45 8.69 11.15
N LYS A 45 -2.24 8.86 12.47
CA LYS A 45 -1.16 9.71 13.01
C LYS A 45 0.20 9.10 12.70
N MET A 46 0.36 7.78 12.90
CA MET A 46 1.61 7.07 12.62
C MET A 46 1.99 7.10 11.14
N LEU A 47 1.00 6.90 10.26
CA LEU A 47 1.19 6.94 8.80
C LEU A 47 1.32 8.37 8.24
N GLY A 48 1.05 9.40 9.05
CA GLY A 48 1.09 10.81 8.60
C GLY A 48 0.02 11.15 7.55
N ILE A 49 -1.12 10.46 7.58
CA ILE A 49 -2.25 10.69 6.66
C ILE A 49 -3.53 11.00 7.42
N ASN A 50 -4.47 11.69 6.79
CA ASN A 50 -5.78 11.88 7.41
C ASN A 50 -6.57 10.56 7.47
N ARG A 51 -7.49 10.45 8.44
CA ARG A 51 -8.32 9.26 8.65
C ARG A 51 -9.18 8.88 7.43
N GLY A 52 -9.65 9.86 6.66
CA GLY A 52 -10.42 9.62 5.43
C GLY A 52 -9.60 8.88 4.39
N THR A 53 -8.36 9.32 4.15
CA THR A 53 -7.38 8.70 3.27
C THR A 53 -7.02 7.30 3.75
N LEU A 54 -6.74 7.11 5.05
CA LEU A 54 -6.49 5.78 5.60
C LEU A 54 -7.65 4.84 5.32
N ARG A 55 -8.89 5.26 5.61
CA ARG A 55 -10.08 4.43 5.38
C ARG A 55 -10.27 4.06 3.91
N THR A 56 -10.05 5.01 2.98
CA THR A 56 -10.11 4.73 1.54
C THR A 56 -9.07 3.70 1.13
N LYS A 57 -7.84 3.81 1.65
CA LYS A 57 -6.76 2.86 1.36
C LYS A 57 -7.02 1.47 1.94
N LEU A 58 -7.52 1.38 3.18
CA LEU A 58 -7.88 0.10 3.79
C LEU A 58 -8.96 -0.64 2.98
N LYS A 59 -10.00 0.08 2.52
CA LYS A 59 -11.02 -0.48 1.61
C LYS A 59 -10.45 -0.93 0.28
N PHE A 60 -9.59 -0.11 -0.32
CA PHE A 60 -8.95 -0.42 -1.59
C PHE A 60 -8.15 -1.73 -1.55
N HIS A 61 -7.49 -1.99 -0.42
CA HIS A 61 -6.70 -3.21 -0.19
C HIS A 61 -7.48 -4.36 0.44
N ASN A 62 -8.80 -4.23 0.60
CA ASN A 62 -9.70 -5.20 1.25
C ASN A 62 -9.27 -5.60 2.67
N LEU A 63 -8.83 -4.61 3.46
CA LEU A 63 -8.50 -4.78 4.87
C LEU A 63 -9.68 -4.46 5.80
N ILE A 64 -10.69 -3.73 5.29
CA ILE A 64 -11.97 -3.41 5.95
C ILE A 64 -13.11 -3.29 4.93
#